data_AF-A0A4R6UR52-F1
#
_entry.id   AF-A0A4R6UR52-F1
#
_cell.length_a   1.000
_cell.length_b   1.000
_cell.length_c   1.000
_cell.angle_alpha   90.00
_cell.angle_beta   90.00
_cell.angle_gamma   90.00
#
_symmetry.space_group_name_H-M   'P 1'
#
loop_
_entity.id
_entity.type
_entity.pdbx_description
1 polymer ?
#
loop_
_entity_poly.entity_id
_entity_poly.type
_entity_poly.pdbx_seq_one_letter_code
_entity_poly.pdbx_strand_id
1 'polypeptide(L)'
;MTLTITVERSGPAIRAALAKHRPEEGAAFEAEFREALDRARDTFDLAPVEAVLDRWWGIAAIRANPLTDAEKEQVAGVGRGDVDGLLARDDQGNWIRM
;
A
#
# COMPACT_ATOMS: atom_id res chain seq x y z
N MET A 1 -21.35 3.61 -0.54
CA MET A 1 -20.43 2.45 -0.47
C MET A 1 -19.41 2.62 -1.56
N THR A 2 -18.15 2.88 -1.20
CA THR A 2 -17.03 2.87 -2.14
C THR A 2 -16.64 1.41 -2.36
N LEU A 3 -16.57 0.96 -3.62
CA LEU A 3 -16.09 -0.37 -3.95
C LEU A 3 -14.57 -0.39 -3.75
N THR A 4 -14.08 -1.18 -2.79
CA THR A 4 -12.65 -1.40 -2.62
C THR A 4 -12.14 -2.28 -3.75
N ILE A 5 -11.13 -1.80 -4.48
CA ILE A 5 -10.42 -2.56 -5.49
C ILE A 5 -9.35 -3.39 -4.80
N THR A 6 -9.49 -4.72 -4.85
CA THR A 6 -8.44 -5.64 -4.41
C THR A 6 -7.40 -5.79 -5.52
N VAL A 7 -6.14 -5.55 -5.18
CA VAL A 7 -4.99 -5.84 -6.05
C VAL A 7 -4.39 -7.15 -5.55
N GLU A 8 -4.18 -8.13 -6.43
CA GLU A 8 -3.44 -9.35 -6.06
C GLU A 8 -1.96 -9.00 -5.80
N ARG A 9 -1.34 -9.65 -4.82
CA ARG A 9 0.10 -9.50 -4.53
C ARG A 9 0.93 -10.28 -5.55
N SER A 10 0.88 -9.86 -6.80
CA SER A 10 1.66 -10.42 -7.90
C SER A 10 2.15 -9.33 -8.85
N GLY A 11 3.30 -9.56 -9.47
CA GLY A 11 3.92 -8.59 -10.38
C GLY A 11 2.97 -8.09 -11.50
N PRO A 12 2.24 -8.98 -12.21
CA PRO A 12 1.28 -8.56 -13.24
C PRO A 12 0.14 -7.69 -12.70
N ALA A 13 -0.42 -8.04 -11.54
CA ALA A 13 -1.52 -7.29 -10.94
C ALA A 13 -1.07 -5.91 -10.44
N ILE A 14 0.09 -5.83 -9.80
CA ILE A 14 0.72 -4.57 -9.39
C ILE A 14 0.98 -3.70 -10.62
N ARG A 15 1.59 -4.25 -11.67
CA ARG A 15 1.85 -3.50 -12.92
C ARG A 15 0.57 -2.98 -13.55
N ALA A 16 -0.49 -3.80 -13.59
CA ALA A 16 -1.78 -3.39 -14.14
C ALA A 16 -2.44 -2.27 -13.32
N ALA A 17 -2.37 -2.36 -11.98
CA ALA A 17 -2.88 -1.32 -11.09
C ALA A 17 -2.11 0.00 -11.26
N LEU A 18 -0.77 -0.04 -11.31
CA LEU A 18 0.05 1.15 -11.55
C LEU A 18 -0.23 1.76 -12.93
N ALA A 19 -0.27 0.97 -14.00
CA ALA A 19 -0.58 1.47 -15.34
C ALA A 19 -1.93 2.20 -15.42
N LYS A 20 -2.92 1.73 -14.66
CA LYS A 20 -4.26 2.34 -14.61
C LYS A 20 -4.34 3.58 -13.73
N HIS A 21 -3.68 3.56 -12.57
CA HIS A 21 -3.91 4.55 -11.51
C HIS A 21 -2.74 5.54 -11.33
N ARG A 22 -1.50 5.15 -11.60
CA ARG A 22 -0.27 5.96 -11.49
C ARG A 22 0.80 5.49 -12.51
N PRO A 23 0.60 5.74 -13.81
CA PRO A 23 1.49 5.23 -14.85
C PRO A 23 2.95 5.68 -14.68
N GLU A 24 3.19 6.84 -14.09
CA GLU A 24 4.51 7.38 -13.79
C GLU A 24 5.33 6.54 -12.79
N GLU A 25 4.67 5.76 -11.92
CA GLU A 25 5.33 4.90 -10.93
C GLU A 25 5.72 3.52 -11.52
N GLY A 26 5.16 3.15 -12.68
CA GLY A 26 5.35 1.82 -13.28
C GLY A 26 6.80 1.50 -13.63
N ALA A 27 7.55 2.48 -14.15
CA ALA A 27 8.95 2.29 -14.51
C ALA A 27 9.85 2.01 -13.30
N ALA A 28 9.56 2.64 -12.15
CA ALA A 28 10.29 2.40 -10.91
C ALA A 28 10.03 0.98 -10.37
N PHE A 29 8.77 0.54 -10.38
CA PHE A 29 8.42 -0.84 -10.02
C PHE A 29 9.17 -1.86 -10.88
N GLU A 30 9.14 -1.69 -12.21
CA GLU A 30 9.79 -2.64 -13.12
C GLU A 30 11.32 -2.66 -12.97
N ALA A 31 11.93 -1.53 -12.66
CA ALA A 31 13.37 -1.44 -12.40
C ALA A 31 13.74 -2.19 -11.12
N GLU A 32 13.09 -1.87 -9.99
CA GLU A 32 13.34 -2.52 -8.69
C GLU A 32 13.07 -4.04 -8.75
N PHE A 33 11.99 -4.45 -9.43
CA PHE A 33 11.62 -5.86 -9.54
C PHE A 33 12.62 -6.65 -10.41
N ARG A 34 13.11 -6.05 -11.51
CA ARG A 34 14.11 -6.67 -12.36
C ARG A 34 15.45 -6.84 -11.63
N GLU A 35 15.90 -5.81 -10.91
CA GLU A 35 17.12 -5.89 -10.10
C GLU A 35 17.04 -6.99 -9.04
N ALA A 36 15.90 -7.10 -8.34
CA ALA A 36 15.68 -8.15 -7.35
C ALA A 36 15.68 -9.55 -7.99
N LEU A 37 15.09 -9.71 -9.18
CA LEU A 37 15.10 -10.97 -9.92
C LEU A 37 16.50 -11.36 -10.41
N ASP A 38 17.29 -10.40 -10.90
CA ASP A 38 18.67 -10.65 -11.32
C ASP A 38 19.52 -11.11 -10.13
N ARG A 39 19.36 -10.47 -8.96
CA ARG A 39 20.02 -10.93 -7.73
C ARG A 39 19.56 -12.32 -7.30
N ALA A 40 18.26 -12.60 -7.37
CA ALA A 40 17.71 -13.90 -7.02
C ALA A 40 18.22 -15.01 -7.95
N ARG A 41 18.43 -14.70 -9.24
CA ARG A 41 19.02 -15.63 -10.20
C ARG A 41 20.44 -16.05 -9.78
N ASP A 42 21.23 -15.11 -9.27
CA ASP A 42 22.63 -15.37 -8.91
C ASP A 42 22.78 -16.02 -7.52
N THR A 43 21.87 -15.71 -6.60
CA THR A 43 21.98 -16.09 -5.18
C THR A 43 20.99 -17.16 -4.73
N PHE A 44 19.97 -17.45 -5.56
CA PHE A 44 18.80 -18.27 -5.22
C PHE A 44 17.99 -17.77 -4.00
N ASP A 45 18.23 -16.54 -3.55
CA ASP A 45 17.47 -15.89 -2.48
C ASP A 45 16.33 -15.05 -3.06
N LEU A 46 15.09 -15.41 -2.72
CA LEU A 46 13.88 -14.72 -3.16
C LEU A 46 13.43 -13.63 -2.18
N ALA A 47 14.05 -13.50 -1.00
CA ALA A 47 13.65 -12.49 -0.01
C ALA A 47 13.63 -11.06 -0.57
N PRO A 48 14.58 -10.62 -1.43
CA PRO A 48 14.52 -9.31 -2.06
C PRO A 48 13.31 -9.14 -3.00
N VAL A 49 12.95 -10.20 -3.74
CA VAL A 49 11.81 -10.20 -4.67
C VAL A 49 10.50 -10.05 -3.89
N GLU A 50 10.37 -10.80 -2.80
CA GLU A 50 9.21 -10.70 -1.90
C GLU A 50 9.08 -9.32 -1.27
N ALA A 51 10.19 -8.71 -0.83
CA ALA A 51 10.18 -7.36 -0.28
C ALA A 51 9.73 -6.30 -1.29
N VAL A 52 10.14 -6.42 -2.56
CA VAL A 52 9.65 -5.55 -3.64
C VAL A 52 8.15 -5.74 -3.85
N LEU A 53 7.66 -6.99 -3.90
CA LEU A 53 6.24 -7.27 -4.04
C LEU A 53 5.41 -6.69 -2.88
N ASP A 54 5.85 -6.85 -1.62
CA ASP A 54 5.14 -6.29 -0.46
C ASP A 54 5.02 -4.77 -0.52
N ARG A 55 6.15 -4.10 -0.80
CA ARG A 55 6.19 -2.64 -0.89
C ARG A 55 5.27 -2.13 -1.99
N TRP A 56 5.42 -2.67 -3.20
CA TRP A 56 4.69 -2.19 -4.36
C TRP A 56 3.22 -2.61 -4.38
N TRP A 57 2.88 -3.74 -3.75
CA TRP A 57 1.50 -4.12 -3.52
C TRP A 57 0.78 -3.10 -2.61
N GLY A 58 1.41 -2.68 -1.51
CA GLY A 58 0.85 -1.64 -0.64
C GLY A 58 0.65 -0.31 -1.37
N ILE A 59 1.65 0.11 -2.16
CA ILE A 59 1.53 1.32 -2.99
C ILE A 59 0.37 1.18 -3.99
N ALA A 60 0.32 0.10 -4.76
CA ALA A 60 -0.72 -0.14 -5.75
C ALA A 60 -2.13 -0.18 -5.14
N ALA A 61 -2.28 -0.80 -3.96
CA ALA A 61 -3.54 -0.82 -3.24
C ALA A 61 -4.02 0.59 -2.85
N ILE A 62 -3.13 1.45 -2.35
CA ILE A 62 -3.46 2.85 -2.02
C ILE A 62 -3.80 3.63 -3.30
N ARG A 63 -3.07 3.42 -4.40
CA ARG A 63 -3.36 4.10 -5.68
C ARG A 63 -4.70 3.70 -6.28
N ALA A 64 -5.06 2.43 -6.18
CA ALA A 64 -6.34 1.91 -6.64
C ALA A 64 -7.52 2.35 -5.76
N ASN A 65 -7.26 2.71 -4.51
CA ASN A 65 -8.27 3.10 -3.52
C ASN A 65 -7.94 4.48 -2.93
N PRO A 66 -8.06 5.57 -3.71
CA PRO A 66 -7.80 6.90 -3.20
C PRO A 66 -8.82 7.26 -2.11
N LEU A 67 -8.34 7.88 -1.03
CA LEU A 67 -9.20 8.44 0.00
C LEU A 67 -10.18 9.47 -0.59
N THR A 68 -11.41 9.45 -0.10
CA THR A 68 -12.38 10.53 -0.28
C THR A 68 -11.92 11.79 0.44
N ASP A 69 -12.49 12.95 0.08
CA ASP A 69 -12.12 14.21 0.73
C ASP A 69 -12.48 14.24 2.21
N ALA A 70 -13.58 13.58 2.60
CA ALA A 70 -13.94 13.40 4.02
C ALA A 70 -12.89 12.57 4.78
N GLU A 71 -12.41 11.47 4.21
CA GLU A 71 -11.35 10.65 4.83
C GLU A 71 -10.01 11.40 4.88
N LYS A 72 -9.67 12.20 3.85
CA LYS A 72 -8.49 13.06 3.88
C LYS A 72 -8.58 14.10 5.00
N GLU A 73 -9.74 14.72 5.19
CA GLU A 73 -9.94 15.70 6.26
C GLU A 73 -9.86 15.03 7.63
N GLN A 74 -10.40 13.83 7.80
CA GLN A 74 -10.23 13.05 9.03
C GLN A 74 -8.75 12.78 9.33
N VAL A 75 -7.98 12.30 8.34
CA VAL A 75 -6.54 12.06 8.51
C VAL A 75 -5.79 13.36 8.85
N ALA A 76 -6.15 14.48 8.21
CA ALA A 76 -5.56 15.78 8.51
C ALA A 76 -5.92 16.28 9.92
N GLY A 77 -7.15 16.04 10.38
CA GLY A 77 -7.61 16.33 11.74
C GLY A 77 -6.78 15.61 12.79
N VAL A 78 -6.57 14.30 12.61
CA VAL A 78 -5.71 13.49 13.49
C VAL A 78 -4.29 14.04 13.55
N GLY A 79 -3.73 14.47 12.41
CA GLY A 79 -2.43 15.13 12.36
C GLY A 79 -2.36 16.46 13.13
N ARG A 80 -3.52 17.11 13.37
CA ARG A 80 -3.67 18.31 14.20
C ARG A 80 -4.04 17.99 15.65
N GLY A 81 -4.16 16.71 16.02
CA GLY A 81 -4.54 16.26 17.36
C GLY A 81 -6.05 16.08 17.57
N ASP A 82 -6.87 16.22 16.52
CA ASP A 82 -8.29 15.88 16.58
C ASP A 82 -8.46 14.36 16.49
N VAL A 83 -8.65 13.75 17.65
CA VAL A 83 -8.84 12.30 17.80
C VAL A 83 -10.29 11.96 18.13
N ASP A 84 -11.20 12.93 18.10
CA ASP A 84 -12.60 12.72 18.46
C ASP A 84 -13.21 11.69 17.52
N GLY A 85 -13.73 10.62 18.12
CA GLY A 85 -14.26 9.52 17.36
C GLY A 85 -13.20 8.69 16.62
N LEU A 86 -11.97 8.64 17.10
CA LEU A 86 -11.08 7.53 16.77
C LEU A 86 -11.32 6.34 17.71
N LEU A 87 -10.89 5.16 17.28
CA LEU A 87 -10.83 3.99 18.15
C LEU A 87 -9.39 3.77 18.58
N ALA A 88 -9.15 3.68 19.87
CA ALA A 88 -7.86 3.31 20.46
C ALA A 88 -7.98 1.98 21.20
N ARG A 89 -6.85 1.27 21.32
CA ARG A 89 -6.76 0.12 22.23
C ARG A 89 -6.31 0.61 23.60
N ASP A 90 -7.04 0.24 24.65
CA ASP A 90 -6.62 0.46 26.03
C ASP A 90 -5.56 -0.57 26.48
N ASP A 91 -5.04 -0.42 27.70
CA ASP A 91 -4.03 -1.30 28.28
C ASP A 91 -4.52 -2.75 28.48
N GLN A 92 -5.82 -2.98 28.42
CA GLN A 92 -6.45 -4.30 28.49
C GLN A 92 -6.74 -4.89 27.10
N GLY A 93 -6.41 -4.16 26.03
CA GLY A 93 -6.63 -4.56 24.65
C GLY A 93 -8.06 -4.32 24.13
N ASN A 94 -8.91 -3.63 24.89
CA ASN A 94 -10.27 -3.29 24.46
C ASN A 94 -10.24 -2.09 23.52
N TRP A 95 -11.15 -2.08 22.54
CA TRP A 95 -11.37 -0.90 21.70
C TRP A 95 -12.23 0.12 22.44
N ILE A 96 -11.68 1.30 22.67
CA ILE A 96 -12.39 2.45 23.24
C ILE A 96 -12.50 3.56 22.20
N ARG A 97 -13.60 4.31 22.26
CA ARG A 97 -13.76 5.54 21.48
C ARG A 97 -13.02 6.66 22.19
N MET A 98 -12.16 7.37 21.47
CA MET A 98 -11.49 8.59 21.95
C MET A 98 -12.40 9.81 21.79
#